data_AF-A0A9E1CCM8-F1
#
_entry.id   AF-A0A9E1CCM8-F1
#
_cell.length_a   1.000
_cell.length_b   1.000
_cell.length_c   1.000
_cell.angle_alpha   90.00
_cell.angle_beta   90.00
_cell.angle_gamma   90.00
#
_symmetry.space_group_name_H-M   'P 1'
#
loop_
_entity.id
_entity.type
_entity.pdbx_description
1 polymer ?
#
loop_
_entity_poly.entity_id
_entity_poly.type
_entity_poly.pdbx_seq_one_letter_code
_entity_poly.pdbx_strand_id
1 'polypeptide(L)'
;MTNITKFQDILGAANGDKTSVLGKFLYFSLANILVEKEALAQLCEDLNIPYSGSKRISVSDAFRSATGDIKDRITVKNPGAHHIYAVFCRDNAHTEDVYSRELVKETLNQRTNQYEKLANIFYDRRDKRFGYDNIGFDADIDPLNYCRRAEELFELYQVCANRRQIETICLSYLRMLEATKVSSTGHLYFIPRQHMEKVDTFETFIEQLSAMNQNDNGLSVNSFYIIDDAKQRDKMTEEFYSAVKKEIALYQEKADYLIQSGNRSPAIMERWINKIATLEQKKQHYEEILRRELDGLDDEFETLRLLSQELSVRANGLRFRKAA
;
A
#
# COMPACT_ATOMS: atom_id res chain seq x y z
N MET A 1 28.36 -12.85 0.07
CA MET A 1 28.54 -11.93 -1.07
C MET A 1 27.68 -12.44 -2.22
N THR A 2 26.39 -12.07 -2.21
CA THR A 2 25.51 -12.27 -3.36
C THR A 2 25.74 -11.12 -4.31
N ASN A 3 26.40 -11.37 -5.44
CA ASN A 3 26.51 -10.39 -6.51
C ASN A 3 25.10 -10.08 -7.03
N ILE A 4 24.54 -8.96 -6.59
CA ILE A 4 23.34 -8.39 -7.20
C ILE A 4 23.80 -7.81 -8.52
N THR A 5 23.63 -8.57 -9.60
CA THR A 5 23.89 -8.09 -10.95
C THR A 5 22.96 -6.90 -11.20
N LYS A 6 23.53 -5.68 -11.28
CA LYS A 6 22.76 -4.51 -11.67
C LYS A 6 22.37 -4.70 -13.13
N PHE A 7 21.08 -4.68 -13.42
CA PHE A 7 20.57 -4.93 -14.78
C PHE A 7 21.03 -3.84 -15.78
N GLN A 8 21.50 -2.69 -15.25
CA GLN A 8 22.20 -1.64 -16.00
C GLN A 8 23.51 -2.14 -16.65
N ASP A 9 24.17 -3.16 -16.08
CA ASP A 9 25.37 -3.78 -16.65
C ASP A 9 25.03 -4.75 -17.80
N ILE A 10 23.75 -5.15 -17.92
CA ILE A 10 23.26 -6.14 -18.91
C ILE A 10 22.62 -5.42 -20.12
N LEU A 11 22.01 -4.27 -19.90
CA LEU A 11 21.43 -3.43 -20.93
C LEU A 11 22.29 -2.18 -21.08
N GLY A 12 23.12 -2.14 -22.12
CA GLY A 12 23.87 -0.94 -22.52
C GLY A 12 22.91 0.20 -22.89
N ALA A 13 22.33 0.86 -21.90
CA ALA A 13 21.56 2.07 -22.07
C ALA A 13 22.55 3.23 -21.91
N ALA A 14 22.90 3.82 -23.05
CA ALA A 14 23.63 5.06 -23.15
C ALA A 14 23.09 6.08 -22.11
N ASN A 15 23.98 6.87 -21.54
CA ASN A 15 23.65 8.11 -20.86
C ASN A 15 22.84 8.98 -21.84
N GLY A 16 21.53 8.76 -21.88
CA GLY A 16 20.63 9.39 -22.82
C GLY A 16 20.51 10.86 -22.44
N ASP A 17 20.84 11.74 -23.38
CA ASP A 17 20.57 13.16 -23.23
C ASP A 17 19.09 13.31 -22.84
N LYS A 18 18.76 14.15 -21.84
CA LYS A 18 17.41 14.16 -21.22
C LYS A 18 16.26 14.35 -22.22
N THR A 19 16.56 14.91 -23.39
CA THR A 19 15.65 15.15 -24.51
C THR A 19 15.31 13.89 -25.31
N SER A 20 16.15 12.86 -25.25
CA SER A 20 16.05 11.60 -25.99
C SER A 20 15.29 10.49 -25.28
N VAL A 21 14.79 10.76 -24.06
CA VAL A 21 14.12 9.78 -23.20
C VAL A 21 12.73 10.25 -22.76
N LEU A 22 11.80 9.31 -22.64
CA LEU A 22 10.45 9.53 -22.09
C LEU A 22 10.47 9.57 -20.56
N GLY A 23 11.38 8.83 -19.94
CA GLY A 23 11.39 8.59 -18.50
C GLY A 23 12.28 7.42 -18.09
N LYS A 24 12.06 6.94 -16.86
CA LYS A 24 12.68 5.71 -16.33
C LYS A 24 11.59 4.67 -16.00
N PHE A 25 11.83 3.41 -16.27
CA PHE A 25 11.16 2.34 -15.51
C PHE A 25 11.88 2.16 -14.18
N LEU A 26 11.10 1.97 -13.12
CA LEU A 26 11.56 1.63 -11.78
C LEU A 26 10.89 0.35 -11.34
N TYR A 27 11.71 -0.61 -10.94
CA TYR A 27 11.30 -1.85 -10.32
C TYR A 27 11.80 -1.91 -8.89
N PHE A 28 10.96 -2.36 -7.96
CA PHE A 28 11.43 -2.69 -6.62
C PHE A 28 10.72 -3.92 -6.03
N SER A 29 11.35 -4.53 -5.04
CA SER A 29 10.77 -5.60 -4.24
C SER A 29 11.04 -5.33 -2.78
N LEU A 30 9.97 -5.31 -2.00
CA LEU A 30 10.04 -5.27 -0.55
C LEU A 30 9.96 -6.70 -0.06
N ALA A 31 11.03 -7.26 0.50
CA ALA A 31 10.98 -8.56 1.15
C ALA A 31 10.24 -8.46 2.50
N ASN A 32 10.35 -9.47 3.36
CA ASN A 32 9.93 -9.31 4.76
C ASN A 32 10.86 -8.28 5.42
N ILE A 33 10.39 -7.05 5.55
CA ILE A 33 11.15 -5.91 6.07
C ILE A 33 10.61 -5.50 7.44
N LEU A 34 11.55 -5.25 8.35
CA LEU A 34 11.28 -4.72 9.66
C LEU A 34 12.37 -3.70 10.03
N VAL A 35 11.98 -2.45 10.23
CA VAL A 35 12.91 -1.34 10.52
C VAL A 35 12.37 -0.51 11.67
N GLU A 36 13.22 -0.06 12.58
CA GLU A 36 12.81 0.81 13.68
C GLU A 36 12.20 2.13 13.17
N LYS A 37 11.09 2.57 13.79
CA LYS A 37 10.36 3.75 13.33
C LYS A 37 11.16 5.05 13.45
N GLU A 38 11.98 5.18 14.49
CA GLU A 38 12.82 6.36 14.68
C GLU A 38 13.87 6.46 13.57
N ALA A 39 14.56 5.35 13.30
CA ALA A 39 15.54 5.29 12.24
C ALA A 39 14.91 5.47 10.84
N LEU A 40 13.72 4.90 10.61
CA LEU A 40 12.94 5.14 9.40
C LEU A 40 12.55 6.62 9.24
N ALA A 41 12.13 7.27 10.33
CA ALA A 41 11.75 8.68 10.32
C ALA A 41 12.95 9.57 9.97
N GLN A 42 14.12 9.30 10.58
CA GLN A 42 15.36 10.00 10.27
C GLN A 42 15.75 9.81 8.81
N LEU A 43 15.70 8.57 8.29
CA LEU A 43 15.98 8.28 6.89
C LEU A 43 15.07 9.07 5.94
N CYS A 44 13.78 9.16 6.26
CA CYS A 44 12.84 9.93 5.45
C CYS A 44 13.14 11.43 5.50
N GLU A 45 13.54 11.96 6.65
CA GLU A 45 13.95 13.35 6.82
C GLU A 45 15.22 13.66 6.01
N ASP A 46 16.25 12.82 6.13
CA ASP A 46 17.54 12.98 5.45
C ASP A 46 17.40 12.99 3.91
N LEU A 47 16.48 12.17 3.39
CA LEU A 47 16.20 12.06 1.95
C LEU A 47 15.06 12.97 1.48
N ASN A 48 14.50 13.79 2.37
CA ASN A 48 13.36 14.67 2.09
C ASN A 48 12.15 13.92 1.47
N ILE A 49 11.90 12.70 1.97
CA ILE A 49 10.76 11.86 1.60
C ILE A 49 9.60 12.19 2.55
N PRO A 50 8.43 12.61 2.03
CA PRO A 50 7.31 12.94 2.90
C PRO A 50 6.82 11.73 3.70
N TYR A 51 7.12 11.75 4.99
CA TYR A 51 6.68 10.76 5.95
C TYR A 51 5.53 11.32 6.78
N SER A 52 4.32 10.86 6.48
CA SER A 52 3.12 11.17 7.28
C SER A 52 2.96 10.22 8.46
N GLY A 53 4.01 9.47 8.82
CA GLY A 53 4.02 8.66 10.03
C GLY A 53 3.69 9.55 11.20
N SER A 54 2.50 9.34 11.75
CA SER A 54 2.09 10.01 12.97
C SER A 54 3.17 9.76 14.00
N LYS A 55 3.73 10.84 14.60
CA LYS A 55 4.60 10.73 15.77
C LYS A 55 3.94 9.93 16.91
N ARG A 56 2.62 9.71 16.85
CA ARG A 56 1.92 8.70 17.67
C ARG A 56 1.99 7.34 16.99
N ILE A 57 2.75 6.43 17.58
CA ILE A 57 2.63 4.98 17.38
C ILE A 57 1.14 4.62 17.53
N SER A 58 0.49 4.27 16.42
CA SER A 58 -0.90 3.81 16.46
C SER A 58 -0.90 2.39 17.00
N VAL A 59 -1.14 2.27 18.30
CA VAL A 59 -1.25 0.97 18.98
C VAL A 59 -2.35 0.12 18.33
N SER A 60 -3.41 0.76 17.82
CA SER A 60 -4.43 0.13 16.97
C SER A 60 -3.83 -0.53 15.74
N ASP A 61 -2.96 0.18 15.01
CA ASP A 61 -2.35 -0.36 13.79
C ASP A 61 -1.33 -1.46 14.09
N ALA A 62 -0.59 -1.35 15.20
CA ALA A 62 0.29 -2.41 15.68
C ALA A 62 -0.53 -3.68 15.99
N PHE A 63 -1.63 -3.55 16.74
CA PHE A 63 -2.52 -4.67 17.07
C PHE A 63 -3.13 -5.31 15.81
N ARG A 64 -3.66 -4.50 14.89
CA ARG A 64 -4.24 -4.97 13.62
C ARG A 64 -3.20 -5.63 12.71
N SER A 65 -1.96 -5.14 12.71
CA SER A 65 -0.86 -5.71 11.94
C SER A 65 -0.41 -7.04 12.54
N ALA A 66 -0.16 -7.09 13.86
CA ALA A 66 0.32 -8.27 14.56
C ALA A 66 -0.66 -9.44 14.42
N THR A 67 -1.92 -9.21 14.75
CA THR A 67 -2.99 -10.22 14.57
C THR A 67 -3.26 -10.53 13.10
N GLY A 68 -3.10 -9.57 12.20
CA GLY A 68 -3.29 -9.77 10.76
C GLY A 68 -2.19 -10.60 10.08
N ASP A 69 -1.01 -10.66 10.70
CA ASP A 69 0.13 -11.47 10.24
C ASP A 69 0.16 -12.86 10.89
N ILE A 70 -0.74 -13.14 11.84
CA ILE A 70 -1.06 -14.50 12.26
C ILE A 70 -1.84 -15.18 11.13
N LYS A 71 -1.08 -15.90 10.30
CA LYS A 71 -1.58 -16.75 9.23
C LYS A 71 -0.72 -17.99 9.14
N ASP A 72 -1.36 -19.15 9.06
CA ASP A 72 -0.69 -20.41 8.85
C ASP A 72 -1.55 -21.38 8.02
N ARG A 73 -0.90 -22.33 7.36
CA ARG A 73 -1.56 -23.38 6.58
C ARG A 73 -1.00 -24.74 6.95
N ILE A 74 -1.75 -25.48 7.75
CA ILE A 74 -1.34 -26.77 8.30
C ILE A 74 -1.98 -27.87 7.47
N THR A 75 -1.20 -28.90 7.12
CA THR A 75 -1.72 -30.11 6.45
C THR A 75 -1.57 -31.30 7.39
N VAL A 76 -2.69 -31.87 7.80
CA VAL A 76 -2.73 -33.05 8.67
C VAL A 76 -3.08 -34.27 7.85
N LYS A 77 -2.22 -35.29 7.93
CA LYS A 77 -2.39 -36.57 7.23
C LYS A 77 -2.75 -37.63 8.25
N ASN A 78 -4.03 -38.01 8.28
CA ASN A 78 -4.51 -39.14 9.06
C ASN A 78 -4.71 -40.35 8.13
N PRO A 79 -4.57 -41.60 8.63
CA PRO A 79 -4.90 -42.78 7.85
C PRO A 79 -6.36 -42.71 7.39
N GLY A 80 -6.59 -42.46 6.09
CA GLY A 80 -7.93 -42.36 5.48
C GLY A 80 -8.52 -40.95 5.34
N ALA A 81 -7.85 -39.89 5.83
CA ALA A 81 -8.31 -38.51 5.66
C ALA A 81 -7.15 -37.50 5.58
N HIS A 82 -7.24 -36.56 4.65
CA HIS A 82 -6.31 -35.44 4.52
C HIS A 82 -7.07 -34.14 4.79
N HIS A 83 -6.70 -33.45 5.86
CA HIS A 83 -7.26 -32.14 6.18
C HIS A 83 -6.23 -31.04 5.93
N ILE A 84 -6.70 -29.93 5.39
CA ILE A 84 -5.91 -28.71 5.24
C ILE A 84 -6.61 -27.65 6.07
N TYR A 85 -5.90 -27.12 7.05
CA TYR A 85 -6.37 -26.07 7.93
C TYR A 85 -5.73 -24.74 7.55
N ALA A 86 -6.52 -23.68 7.49
CA ALA A 86 -6.04 -22.31 7.51
C ALA A 86 -6.27 -21.73 8.92
N VAL A 87 -5.20 -21.23 9.55
CA VAL A 87 -5.27 -20.57 10.86
C VAL A 87 -5.08 -19.08 10.65
N PHE A 88 -6.00 -18.26 11.12
CA PHE A 88 -5.88 -16.81 11.02
C PHE A 88 -6.75 -16.07 12.04
N CYS A 89 -6.49 -14.76 12.21
CA CYS A 89 -7.35 -13.90 13.02
C CYS A 89 -8.42 -13.20 12.17
N ARG A 90 -9.66 -13.14 12.69
CA ARG A 90 -10.77 -12.36 12.11
C ARG A 90 -11.28 -11.29 13.08
N ASP A 91 -11.91 -10.25 12.55
CA ASP A 91 -12.49 -9.18 13.37
C ASP A 91 -13.62 -9.71 14.27
N ASN A 92 -13.64 -9.25 15.52
CA ASN A 92 -14.70 -9.55 16.50
C ASN A 92 -15.55 -8.28 16.76
N ALA A 93 -16.65 -8.41 17.51
CA ALA A 93 -17.43 -7.28 17.98
C ALA A 93 -16.52 -6.27 18.71
N HIS A 94 -16.54 -5.01 18.27
CA HIS A 94 -15.72 -3.95 18.84
C HIS A 94 -16.48 -3.21 19.95
N THR A 95 -15.78 -2.83 21.00
CA THR A 95 -16.20 -1.76 21.91
C THR A 95 -15.29 -0.55 21.72
N GLU A 96 -15.63 0.63 22.25
CA GLU A 96 -14.82 1.85 22.03
C GLU A 96 -13.39 1.71 22.60
N ASP A 97 -13.23 0.91 23.65
CA ASP A 97 -12.00 0.81 24.44
C ASP A 97 -11.22 -0.49 24.23
N VAL A 98 -11.80 -1.50 23.58
CA VAL A 98 -11.15 -2.80 23.38
C VAL A 98 -11.12 -3.15 21.90
N TYR A 99 -9.91 -3.37 21.38
CA TYR A 99 -9.74 -4.05 20.10
C TYR A 99 -9.79 -5.55 20.33
N SER A 100 -10.59 -6.28 19.56
CA SER A 100 -10.76 -7.72 19.73
C SER A 100 -10.79 -8.44 18.38
N ARG A 101 -10.12 -9.58 18.33
CA ARG A 101 -10.10 -10.50 17.19
C ARG A 101 -10.19 -11.94 17.66
N GLU A 102 -10.81 -12.77 16.86
CA GLU A 102 -10.89 -14.21 17.10
C GLU A 102 -9.81 -14.92 16.32
N LEU A 103 -9.02 -15.75 16.98
CA LEU A 103 -8.20 -16.75 16.31
C LEU A 103 -9.11 -17.89 15.88
N VAL A 104 -9.10 -18.23 14.59
CA VAL A 104 -9.95 -19.27 14.02
C VAL A 104 -9.13 -20.30 13.24
N LYS A 105 -9.62 -21.54 13.28
CA LYS A 105 -9.24 -22.63 12.39
C LYS A 105 -10.32 -22.79 11.33
N GLU A 106 -9.93 -22.73 10.07
CA GLU A 106 -10.78 -23.02 8.93
C GLU A 106 -10.36 -24.35 8.30
N THR A 107 -11.24 -25.34 8.33
CA THR A 107 -11.06 -26.61 7.61
C THR A 107 -11.47 -26.42 6.16
N LEU A 108 -10.49 -26.46 5.25
CA LEU A 108 -10.70 -26.25 3.83
C LEU A 108 -11.29 -27.51 3.18
N ASN A 109 -12.48 -27.37 2.61
CA ASN A 109 -13.20 -28.45 1.91
C ASN A 109 -13.53 -28.05 0.47
N GLN A 110 -13.91 -29.02 -0.37
CA GLN A 110 -14.29 -28.76 -1.77
C GLN A 110 -15.66 -28.07 -1.94
N ARG A 111 -16.52 -28.07 -0.91
CA ARG A 111 -17.89 -27.52 -0.98
C ARG A 111 -18.18 -26.45 0.08
N THR A 112 -17.92 -26.72 1.35
CA THR A 112 -18.19 -25.79 2.47
C THR A 112 -17.11 -25.87 3.52
N ASN A 113 -16.48 -24.74 3.83
CA ASN A 113 -15.46 -24.66 4.86
C ASN A 113 -16.10 -24.66 6.26
N GLN A 114 -15.45 -25.33 7.21
CA GLN A 114 -15.88 -25.36 8.61
C GLN A 114 -14.97 -24.46 9.43
N TYR A 115 -15.56 -23.66 10.33
CA TYR A 115 -14.84 -22.69 11.14
C TYR A 115 -14.97 -23.03 12.62
N GLU A 116 -13.82 -23.10 13.30
CA GLU A 116 -13.73 -23.33 14.73
C GLU A 116 -13.01 -22.15 15.38
N LYS A 117 -13.56 -21.65 16.47
CA LYS A 117 -12.92 -20.59 17.26
C LYS A 117 -11.91 -21.21 18.20
N LEU A 118 -10.67 -20.73 18.14
CA LEU A 118 -9.55 -21.23 18.92
C LEU A 118 -9.21 -20.35 20.13
N ALA A 119 -9.36 -19.02 20.02
CA ALA A 119 -9.12 -18.08 21.12
C ALA A 119 -9.71 -16.71 20.80
N ASN A 120 -9.84 -15.84 21.81
CA ASN A 120 -9.90 -14.40 21.59
C ASN A 120 -8.54 -13.79 21.87
N ILE A 121 -8.18 -12.79 21.07
CA ILE A 121 -7.03 -11.92 21.28
C ILE A 121 -7.57 -10.50 21.36
N PHE A 122 -7.16 -9.74 22.38
CA PHE A 122 -7.64 -8.40 22.60
C PHE A 122 -6.55 -7.43 23.06
N TYR A 123 -6.81 -6.15 22.88
CA TYR A 123 -6.02 -5.07 23.45
C TYR A 123 -6.95 -4.07 24.15
N ASP A 124 -6.76 -3.94 25.46
CA ASP A 124 -7.47 -2.96 26.28
C ASP A 124 -6.72 -1.62 26.26
N ARG A 125 -7.38 -0.56 25.78
CA ARG A 125 -6.78 0.77 25.67
C ARG A 125 -6.67 1.51 27.00
N ARG A 126 -7.53 1.20 27.97
CA ARG A 126 -7.53 1.82 29.31
C ARG A 126 -6.34 1.29 30.10
N ASP A 127 -6.16 -0.01 30.09
CA ASP A 127 -5.10 -0.69 30.83
C ASP A 127 -3.79 -0.81 30.03
N LYS A 128 -3.82 -0.42 28.75
CA LYS A 128 -2.71 -0.57 27.79
C LYS A 128 -2.17 -1.99 27.74
N ARG A 129 -3.08 -2.96 27.75
CA ARG A 129 -2.76 -4.36 27.96
C ARG A 129 -3.17 -5.22 26.77
N PHE A 130 -2.20 -5.93 26.22
CA PHE A 130 -2.47 -7.06 25.33
C PHE A 130 -2.91 -8.27 26.16
N GLY A 131 -3.88 -9.02 25.66
CA GLY A 131 -4.40 -10.20 26.34
C GLY A 131 -5.04 -11.18 25.39
N TYR A 132 -5.25 -12.39 25.89
CA TYR A 132 -5.97 -13.43 25.19
C TYR A 132 -6.73 -14.28 26.21
N ASP A 133 -7.92 -14.73 25.81
CA ASP A 133 -8.83 -15.53 26.64
C ASP A 133 -9.58 -16.55 25.79
N ASN A 134 -10.43 -17.35 26.44
CA ASN A 134 -11.26 -18.37 25.79
C ASN A 134 -10.44 -19.31 24.88
N ILE A 135 -9.26 -19.71 25.35
CA ILE A 135 -8.39 -20.64 24.64
C ILE A 135 -9.08 -22.00 24.58
N GLY A 136 -9.48 -22.39 23.38
CA GLY A 136 -10.01 -23.71 23.08
C GLY A 136 -8.89 -24.74 22.99
N PHE A 137 -9.21 -25.99 23.33
CA PHE A 137 -8.35 -27.12 23.01
C PHE A 137 -8.55 -27.52 21.55
N ASP A 138 -7.45 -27.81 20.85
CA ASP A 138 -7.45 -28.37 19.50
C ASP A 138 -6.40 -29.47 19.43
N ALA A 139 -6.69 -30.56 18.70
CA ALA A 139 -5.80 -31.71 18.62
C ALA A 139 -4.63 -31.51 17.65
N ASP A 140 -4.83 -30.67 16.63
CA ASP A 140 -3.90 -30.48 15.52
C ASP A 140 -3.17 -29.13 15.58
N ILE A 141 -3.71 -28.18 16.36
CA ILE A 141 -3.27 -26.79 16.42
C ILE A 141 -3.03 -26.42 17.88
N ASP A 142 -1.97 -25.66 18.16
CA ASP A 142 -1.72 -25.08 19.49
C ASP A 142 -2.12 -23.59 19.49
N PRO A 143 -3.33 -23.23 19.98
CA PRO A 143 -3.78 -21.84 19.96
C PRO A 143 -2.93 -20.92 20.84
N LEU A 144 -2.33 -21.45 21.91
CA LEU A 144 -1.54 -20.65 22.85
C LEU A 144 -0.25 -20.15 22.18
N ASN A 145 0.37 -20.98 21.33
CA ASN A 145 1.53 -20.56 20.55
C ASN A 145 1.21 -19.40 19.59
N TYR A 146 0.06 -19.45 18.92
CA TYR A 146 -0.38 -18.33 18.05
C TYR A 146 -0.70 -17.06 18.85
N CYS A 147 -1.32 -17.18 20.03
CA CYS A 147 -1.59 -16.05 20.91
C CYS A 147 -0.29 -15.36 21.38
N ARG A 148 0.70 -16.13 21.81
CA ARG A 148 2.02 -15.60 22.21
C ARG A 148 2.75 -14.93 21.06
N ARG A 149 2.77 -15.56 19.88
CA ARG A 149 3.35 -14.97 18.68
C ARG A 149 2.67 -13.64 18.30
N ALA A 150 1.35 -13.53 18.51
CA ALA A 150 0.63 -12.28 18.26
C ALA A 150 1.05 -11.17 19.25
N GLU A 151 1.30 -11.53 20.51
CA GLU A 151 1.83 -10.62 21.54
C GLU A 151 3.24 -10.13 21.19
N GLU A 152 4.15 -11.04 20.83
CA GLU A 152 5.52 -10.72 20.38
C GLU A 152 5.53 -9.78 19.16
N LEU A 153 4.71 -10.09 18.15
CA LEU A 153 4.57 -9.22 16.97
C LEU A 153 3.96 -7.86 17.33
N PHE A 154 3.05 -7.82 18.31
CA PHE A 154 2.45 -6.57 18.77
C PHE A 154 3.46 -5.67 19.45
N GLU A 155 4.30 -6.21 20.34
CA GLU A 155 5.43 -5.49 20.95
C GLU A 155 6.38 -4.95 19.88
N LEU A 156 6.72 -5.81 18.90
CA LEU A 156 7.62 -5.44 17.82
C LEU A 156 7.05 -4.34 16.91
N TYR A 157 5.78 -4.44 16.52
CA TYR A 157 5.14 -3.46 15.63
C TYR A 157 4.78 -2.13 16.31
N GLN A 158 4.92 -2.03 17.63
CA GLN A 158 4.87 -0.75 18.31
C GLN A 158 6.12 0.08 17.99
N VAL A 159 7.30 -0.53 17.96
CA VAL A 159 8.58 0.17 17.74
C VAL A 159 9.07 0.12 16.29
N CYS A 160 8.75 -0.94 15.56
CA CYS A 160 9.19 -1.16 14.19
C CYS A 160 8.08 -0.94 13.16
N ALA A 161 8.47 -0.49 11.98
CA ALA A 161 7.66 -0.43 10.79
C ALA A 161 7.80 -1.72 9.98
N ASN A 162 6.65 -2.27 9.59
CA ASN A 162 6.58 -3.46 8.76
C ASN A 162 6.49 -3.13 7.27
N ARG A 163 6.53 -4.18 6.44
CA ARG A 163 6.39 -4.08 4.97
C ARG A 163 5.25 -3.17 4.51
N ARG A 164 4.05 -3.26 5.11
CA ARG A 164 2.88 -2.48 4.64
C ARG A 164 3.08 -0.98 4.85
N GLN A 165 3.71 -0.59 5.96
CA GLN A 165 4.01 0.81 6.24
C GLN A 165 5.07 1.33 5.27
N ILE A 166 6.14 0.57 5.04
CA ILE A 166 7.19 0.91 4.08
C ILE A 166 6.61 1.03 2.66
N GLU A 167 5.76 0.08 2.26
CA GLU A 167 5.08 0.10 0.97
C GLU A 167 4.21 1.35 0.82
N THR A 168 3.51 1.76 1.88
CA THR A 168 2.70 2.99 1.87
C THR A 168 3.57 4.24 1.64
N ILE A 169 4.75 4.31 2.23
CA ILE A 169 5.72 5.40 2.02
C ILE A 169 6.20 5.38 0.57
N CYS A 170 6.60 4.22 0.06
CA CYS A 170 7.05 4.05 -1.32
C CYS A 170 5.97 4.52 -2.31
N LEU A 171 4.73 4.06 -2.15
CA LEU A 171 3.60 4.44 -3.00
C LEU A 171 3.21 5.92 -2.83
N SER A 172 3.43 6.51 -1.67
CA SER A 172 3.25 7.94 -1.47
C SER A 172 4.28 8.75 -2.27
N TYR A 173 5.55 8.35 -2.20
CA TYR A 173 6.62 9.00 -2.95
C TYR A 173 6.40 8.88 -4.46
N LEU A 174 6.08 7.67 -4.95
CA LEU A 174 5.82 7.43 -6.38
C LEU A 174 4.65 8.24 -6.93
N ARG A 175 3.62 8.49 -6.11
CA ARG A 175 2.52 9.39 -6.52
C ARG A 175 3.00 10.83 -6.75
N MET A 176 3.97 11.31 -5.98
CA MET A 176 4.56 12.63 -6.19
C MET A 176 5.46 12.70 -7.43
N LEU A 177 5.90 11.55 -7.93
CA LEU A 177 6.64 11.45 -9.19
C LEU A 177 5.72 11.20 -10.39
N GLU A 178 4.41 11.35 -10.19
CA GLU A 178 3.37 11.05 -11.20
C GLU A 178 3.49 9.64 -11.79
N ALA A 179 4.06 8.71 -11.03
CA ALA A 179 4.40 7.39 -11.55
C ALA A 179 3.16 6.63 -12.04
N THR A 180 3.32 5.87 -13.12
CA THR A 180 2.27 5.04 -13.71
C THR A 180 2.63 3.58 -13.55
N LYS A 181 1.73 2.80 -12.94
CA LYS A 181 1.96 1.37 -12.72
C LYS A 181 1.79 0.61 -14.04
N VAL A 182 2.82 -0.15 -14.42
CA VAL A 182 2.93 -0.82 -15.73
C VAL A 182 2.71 -2.32 -15.61
N SER A 183 2.89 -2.91 -14.43
CA SER A 183 2.64 -4.33 -14.21
C SER A 183 1.34 -4.58 -13.45
N SER A 184 0.66 -5.69 -13.75
CA SER A 184 -0.43 -6.19 -12.92
C SER A 184 0.08 -6.76 -11.59
N THR A 185 1.28 -7.38 -11.62
CA THR A 185 1.94 -8.00 -10.46
C THR A 185 3.26 -7.32 -10.11
N GLY A 186 3.56 -7.22 -8.82
CA GLY A 186 4.77 -6.56 -8.33
C GLY A 186 4.73 -5.02 -8.43
N HIS A 187 5.91 -4.42 -8.28
CA HIS A 187 6.12 -2.98 -8.24
C HIS A 187 6.98 -2.51 -9.42
N LEU A 188 6.38 -2.45 -10.61
CA LEU A 188 6.98 -1.86 -11.80
C LEU A 188 6.22 -0.59 -12.19
N TYR A 189 6.95 0.52 -12.25
CA TYR A 189 6.40 1.84 -12.50
C TYR A 189 7.18 2.56 -13.60
N PHE A 190 6.47 3.29 -14.44
CA PHE A 190 7.03 4.30 -15.32
C PHE A 190 7.05 5.66 -14.62
N ILE A 191 8.21 6.31 -14.59
CA ILE A 191 8.41 7.65 -14.03
C ILE A 191 8.70 8.62 -15.20
N PRO A 192 7.85 9.64 -15.39
CA PRO A 192 8.05 10.72 -16.34
C PRO A 192 9.44 11.35 -16.30
N ARG A 193 9.96 11.77 -17.47
CA ARG A 193 11.27 12.45 -17.59
C ARG A 193 11.45 13.64 -16.63
N GLN A 194 10.38 14.37 -16.35
CA GLN A 194 10.35 15.53 -15.46
C GLN A 194 10.72 15.18 -14.00
N HIS A 195 10.61 13.90 -13.62
CA HIS A 195 10.82 13.41 -12.26
C HIS A 195 11.97 12.39 -12.14
N MET A 196 12.72 12.13 -13.22
CA MET A 196 13.77 11.10 -13.23
C MET A 196 14.87 11.31 -12.19
N GLU A 197 15.23 12.56 -11.89
CA GLU A 197 16.27 12.87 -10.89
C GLU A 197 15.89 12.39 -9.49
N LYS A 198 14.59 12.33 -9.18
CA LYS A 198 14.08 11.85 -7.90
C LYS A 198 14.08 10.33 -7.79
N VAL A 199 14.28 9.61 -8.89
CA VAL A 199 14.41 8.15 -8.88
C VAL A 199 15.68 7.73 -8.12
N ASP A 200 16.77 8.49 -8.25
CA ASP A 200 18.03 8.17 -7.58
C ASP A 200 17.90 8.32 -6.04
N THR A 201 17.09 9.28 -5.58
CA THR A 201 16.69 9.39 -4.16
C THR A 201 15.89 8.17 -3.70
N PHE A 202 14.97 7.67 -4.53
CA PHE A 202 14.20 6.46 -4.21
C PHE A 202 15.08 5.21 -4.16
N GLU A 203 16.05 5.08 -5.08
CA GLU A 203 17.03 3.99 -5.06
C GLU A 203 17.84 4.02 -3.76
N THR A 204 18.38 5.20 -3.42
CA THR A 204 19.10 5.42 -2.16
C THR A 204 18.26 5.05 -0.93
N PHE A 205 16.97 5.42 -0.93
CA PHE A 205 16.05 5.06 0.14
C PHE A 205 15.90 3.55 0.31
N ILE A 206 15.68 2.81 -0.77
CA ILE A 206 15.54 1.34 -0.70
C ILE A 206 16.86 0.66 -0.30
N GLU A 207 18.00 1.14 -0.79
CA GLU A 207 19.31 0.62 -0.42
C GLU A 207 19.59 0.80 1.08
N GLN A 208 19.33 1.99 1.63
CA GLN A 208 19.50 2.25 3.07
C GLN A 208 18.49 1.47 3.91
N LEU A 209 17.23 1.36 3.48
CA LEU A 209 16.26 0.49 4.14
C LEU A 209 16.70 -0.97 4.17
N SER A 210 17.34 -1.47 3.11
CA SER A 210 17.84 -2.83 3.08
C SER A 210 18.97 -3.05 4.08
N ALA A 211 19.81 -2.03 4.32
CA ALA A 211 20.88 -2.08 5.31
C ALA A 211 20.35 -2.04 6.76
N MET A 212 19.21 -1.38 6.97
CA MET A 212 18.55 -1.26 8.27
C MET A 212 17.57 -2.40 8.59
N ASN A 213 17.35 -3.31 7.64
CA ASN A 213 16.39 -4.40 7.82
C ASN A 213 16.87 -5.37 8.90
N GLN A 214 16.06 -5.57 9.93
CA GLN A 214 16.34 -6.53 11.00
C GLN A 214 16.17 -7.99 10.53
N ASN A 215 15.51 -8.20 9.40
CA ASN A 215 15.37 -9.53 8.79
C ASN A 215 16.48 -9.78 7.75
N ASP A 216 16.93 -11.03 7.62
CA ASP A 216 17.98 -11.48 6.68
C ASP A 216 17.63 -11.40 5.17
N ASN A 217 16.54 -10.74 4.81
CA ASN A 217 16.11 -10.63 3.41
C ASN A 217 16.46 -9.27 2.82
N GLY A 218 17.24 -9.26 1.74
CA GLY A 218 17.57 -8.04 1.00
C GLY A 218 16.36 -7.47 0.26
N LEU A 219 16.29 -6.14 0.19
CA LEU A 219 15.41 -5.42 -0.73
C LEU A 219 16.10 -5.29 -2.07
N SER A 220 15.34 -5.20 -3.15
CA SER A 220 15.89 -4.92 -4.48
C SER A 220 15.23 -3.68 -5.06
N VAL A 221 16.04 -2.80 -5.64
CA VAL A 221 15.58 -1.66 -6.43
C VAL A 221 16.42 -1.58 -7.69
N ASN A 222 15.80 -1.21 -8.80
CA ASN A 222 16.50 -0.99 -10.05
C ASN A 222 15.70 -0.06 -10.97
N SER A 223 16.40 0.81 -11.68
CA SER A 223 15.80 1.66 -12.70
C SER A 223 16.57 1.65 -14.02
N PHE A 224 15.87 1.90 -15.12
CA PHE A 224 16.45 1.99 -16.45
C PHE A 224 15.70 2.98 -17.34
N TYR A 225 16.43 3.63 -18.26
CA TYR A 225 15.89 4.66 -19.15
C TYR A 225 15.01 4.08 -20.25
N ILE A 226 14.01 4.87 -20.65
CA ILE A 226 13.15 4.58 -21.80
C ILE A 226 13.35 5.63 -22.87
N ILE A 227 13.81 5.16 -24.04
CA ILE A 227 14.08 5.99 -25.21
C ILE A 227 12.76 6.53 -25.77
N ASP A 228 12.80 7.77 -26.24
CA ASP A 228 11.71 8.43 -26.94
C ASP A 228 11.61 7.95 -28.40
N ASP A 229 10.94 6.81 -28.59
CA ASP A 229 10.56 6.29 -29.91
C ASP A 229 9.05 6.03 -30.01
N ALA A 230 8.55 5.91 -31.25
CA ALA A 230 7.11 5.77 -31.50
C ALA A 230 6.50 4.54 -30.81
N LYS A 231 7.22 3.41 -30.81
CA LYS A 231 6.74 2.16 -30.21
C LYS A 231 6.66 2.29 -28.68
N GLN A 232 7.63 2.93 -28.04
CA GLN A 232 7.58 3.17 -26.60
C GLN A 232 6.48 4.17 -26.25
N ARG A 233 6.26 5.22 -27.05
CA ARG A 233 5.15 6.16 -26.84
C ARG A 233 3.79 5.49 -26.93
N ASP A 234 3.58 4.63 -27.93
CA ASP A 234 2.33 3.86 -28.06
C ASP A 234 2.12 2.94 -26.86
N LYS A 235 3.16 2.19 -26.47
CA LYS A 235 3.08 1.31 -25.29
C LYS A 235 2.82 2.10 -24.00
N MET A 236 3.48 3.24 -23.80
CA MET A 236 3.28 4.07 -22.60
C MET A 236 1.91 4.75 -22.58
N THR A 237 1.34 5.03 -23.75
CA THR A 237 -0.05 5.48 -23.89
C THR A 237 -1.02 4.41 -23.40
N GLU A 238 -0.86 3.16 -23.85
CA GLU A 238 -1.70 2.04 -23.42
C GLU A 238 -1.62 1.77 -21.91
N GLU A 239 -0.40 1.78 -21.36
CA GLU A 239 -0.18 1.58 -19.92
C GLU A 239 -0.78 2.73 -19.10
N PHE A 240 -0.65 3.97 -19.58
CA PHE A 240 -1.29 5.13 -18.96
C PHE A 240 -2.81 4.96 -18.93
N TYR A 241 -3.44 4.64 -20.06
CA TYR A 241 -4.89 4.43 -20.12
C TYR A 241 -5.35 3.31 -19.17
N SER A 242 -4.66 2.18 -19.15
CA SER A 242 -4.97 1.05 -18.26
C SER A 242 -4.88 1.44 -16.77
N ALA A 243 -3.85 2.19 -16.39
CA ALA A 243 -3.65 2.63 -15.01
C ALA A 243 -4.66 3.71 -14.60
N VAL A 244 -4.81 4.74 -15.42
CA VAL A 244 -5.68 5.90 -15.11
C VAL A 244 -7.15 5.49 -15.13
N LYS A 245 -7.58 4.59 -16.03
CA LYS A 245 -8.95 4.08 -16.00
C LYS A 245 -9.31 3.43 -14.66
N LYS A 246 -8.39 2.67 -14.07
CA LYS A 246 -8.58 2.07 -12.73
C LYS A 246 -8.62 3.13 -11.64
N GLU A 247 -7.77 4.15 -11.74
CA GLU A 247 -7.74 5.26 -10.79
C GLU A 247 -9.01 6.11 -10.86
N ILE A 248 -9.52 6.41 -12.06
CA ILE A 248 -10.78 7.11 -12.28
C ILE A 248 -11.94 6.33 -11.66
N ALA A 249 -12.05 5.02 -11.93
CA ALA A 249 -13.11 4.19 -11.36
C ALA A 249 -13.11 4.24 -9.81
N LEU A 250 -11.93 4.18 -9.19
CA LEU A 250 -11.79 4.32 -7.74
C LEU A 250 -12.23 5.71 -7.26
N TYR A 251 -11.88 6.77 -8.00
CA TYR A 251 -12.19 8.15 -7.61
C TYR A 251 -13.70 8.42 -7.74
N GLN A 252 -14.33 7.89 -8.78
CA GLN A 252 -15.78 7.93 -8.98
C GLN A 252 -16.50 7.23 -7.82
N GLU A 253 -16.14 5.97 -7.52
CA GLU A 253 -16.76 5.21 -6.41
C GLU A 253 -16.65 5.96 -5.07
N LYS A 254 -15.49 6.58 -4.81
CA LYS A 254 -15.27 7.29 -3.54
C LYS A 254 -16.00 8.63 -3.49
N ALA A 255 -16.07 9.36 -4.60
CA ALA A 255 -16.85 10.58 -4.69
C ALA A 255 -18.35 10.30 -4.52
N ASP A 256 -18.88 9.30 -5.23
CA ASP A 256 -20.26 8.84 -5.12
C ASP A 256 -20.59 8.42 -3.69
N TYR A 257 -19.72 7.64 -3.06
CA TYR A 257 -19.92 7.25 -1.66
C TYR A 257 -20.00 8.46 -0.73
N LEU A 258 -19.15 9.47 -0.90
CA LEU A 258 -19.19 10.69 -0.07
C LEU A 258 -20.45 11.51 -0.30
N ILE A 259 -20.94 11.52 -1.54
CA ILE A 259 -22.19 12.17 -1.94
C ILE A 259 -23.40 11.43 -1.33
N GLN A 260 -23.46 10.11 -1.44
CA GLN A 260 -24.60 9.30 -1.00
C GLN A 260 -24.65 9.11 0.52
N SER A 261 -23.49 8.93 1.17
CA SER A 261 -23.41 8.70 2.62
C SER A 261 -23.71 9.94 3.47
N GLY A 262 -23.88 11.12 2.86
CA GLY A 262 -24.13 12.36 3.58
C GLY A 262 -22.97 12.76 4.49
N ASN A 263 -21.73 12.43 4.11
CA ASN A 263 -20.53 12.73 4.90
C ASN A 263 -20.46 14.22 5.26
N ARG A 264 -20.15 14.51 6.53
CA ARG A 264 -20.16 15.89 7.09
C ARG A 264 -18.77 16.52 7.22
N SER A 265 -17.74 15.94 6.59
CA SER A 265 -16.36 16.42 6.67
C SER A 265 -15.92 17.15 5.39
N PRO A 266 -15.88 18.51 5.40
CA PRO A 266 -15.36 19.29 4.28
C PRO A 266 -13.93 18.90 3.89
N ALA A 267 -13.07 18.64 4.88
CA ALA A 267 -11.66 18.30 4.66
C ALA A 267 -11.48 17.00 3.86
N ILE A 268 -12.37 16.01 4.04
CA ILE A 268 -12.33 14.77 3.27
C ILE A 268 -12.74 15.06 1.82
N MET A 269 -13.80 15.83 1.61
CA MET A 269 -14.27 16.21 0.27
C MET A 269 -13.19 16.99 -0.49
N GLU A 270 -12.60 18.00 0.15
CA GLU A 270 -11.50 18.81 -0.42
C GLU A 270 -10.28 17.96 -0.78
N ARG A 271 -9.94 16.96 0.04
CA ARG A 271 -8.87 16.02 -0.28
C ARG A 271 -9.16 15.24 -1.57
N TRP A 272 -10.39 14.83 -1.80
CA TRP A 272 -10.77 14.13 -3.04
C TRP A 272 -10.84 15.06 -4.24
N ILE A 273 -11.33 16.29 -4.08
CA ILE A 273 -11.28 17.34 -5.10
C ILE A 273 -9.83 17.55 -5.56
N ASN A 274 -8.90 17.71 -4.62
CA ASN A 274 -7.47 17.90 -4.93
C ASN A 274 -6.87 16.68 -5.67
N LYS A 275 -7.27 15.46 -5.30
CA LYS A 275 -6.83 14.25 -6.02
C LYS A 275 -7.31 14.22 -7.46
N ILE A 276 -8.57 14.59 -7.71
CA ILE A 276 -9.14 14.66 -9.06
C ILE A 276 -8.37 15.70 -9.89
N ALA A 277 -8.17 16.90 -9.36
CA ALA A 277 -7.41 17.94 -10.04
C ALA A 277 -5.95 17.52 -10.34
N THR A 278 -5.31 16.81 -9.40
CA THR A 278 -3.94 16.28 -9.60
C THR A 278 -3.90 15.23 -10.72
N LEU A 279 -4.94 14.39 -10.84
CA LEU A 279 -5.03 13.39 -11.90
C LEU A 279 -5.19 14.04 -13.29
N GLU A 280 -5.92 15.15 -13.37
CA GLU A 280 -6.05 15.93 -14.61
C GLU A 280 -4.73 16.59 -15.02
N GLN A 281 -4.00 17.17 -14.06
CA GLN A 281 -2.66 17.72 -14.32
C GLN A 281 -1.71 16.63 -14.80
N LYS A 282 -1.73 15.46 -14.16
CA LYS A 282 -0.97 14.29 -14.61
C LYS A 282 -1.32 13.91 -16.06
N LYS A 283 -2.59 13.94 -16.46
CA LYS A 283 -2.97 13.71 -17.87
C LYS A 283 -2.25 14.67 -18.82
N GLN A 284 -2.29 15.96 -18.53
CA GLN A 284 -1.66 17.00 -19.34
C GLN A 284 -0.15 16.82 -19.46
N HIS A 285 0.54 16.53 -18.34
CA HIS A 285 1.98 16.28 -18.36
C HIS A 285 2.34 15.03 -19.20
N TYR A 286 1.51 13.99 -19.16
CA TYR A 286 1.70 12.81 -19.99
C TYR A 286 1.44 13.09 -21.47
N GLU A 287 0.45 13.92 -21.83
CA GLU A 287 0.21 14.35 -23.21
C GLU A 287 1.44 15.06 -23.81
N GLU A 288 2.09 15.92 -23.02
CA GLU A 288 3.33 16.59 -23.42
C GLU A 288 4.50 15.63 -23.64
N ILE A 289 4.66 14.65 -22.74
CA ILE A 289 5.75 13.67 -22.79
C ILE A 289 5.57 12.70 -23.96
N LEU A 290 4.34 12.23 -24.15
CA LEU A 290 3.98 11.29 -25.21
C LEU A 290 3.72 11.99 -26.56
N ARG A 291 3.72 13.33 -26.59
CA ARG A 291 3.46 14.16 -27.76
C ARG A 291 2.18 13.74 -28.49
N ARG A 292 1.14 13.45 -27.70
CA ARG A 292 -0.13 12.90 -28.17
C ARG A 292 -1.24 13.31 -27.22
N GLU A 293 -2.41 13.58 -27.76
CA GLU A 293 -3.63 13.77 -26.97
C GLU A 293 -4.10 12.44 -26.38
N LEU A 294 -4.49 12.46 -25.11
CA LEU A 294 -4.98 11.30 -24.37
C LEU A 294 -6.51 11.36 -24.25
N ASP A 295 -7.16 11.58 -25.40
CA ASP A 295 -8.60 11.79 -25.56
C ASP A 295 -9.48 10.58 -25.22
N GLY A 296 -8.91 9.37 -25.23
CA GLY A 296 -9.62 8.12 -24.95
C GLY A 296 -10.17 7.97 -23.52
N LEU A 297 -10.03 8.98 -22.67
CA LEU A 297 -10.59 9.04 -21.31
C LEU A 297 -11.43 10.30 -21.04
N ASP A 298 -11.73 11.11 -22.07
CA ASP A 298 -12.34 12.43 -21.86
C ASP A 298 -13.72 12.34 -21.19
N ASP A 299 -14.58 11.41 -21.62
CA ASP A 299 -15.89 11.18 -20.99
C ASP A 299 -15.76 10.80 -19.50
N GLU A 300 -14.79 9.95 -19.16
CA GLU A 300 -14.52 9.56 -17.78
C GLU A 300 -13.98 10.74 -16.94
N PHE A 301 -13.15 11.59 -17.52
CA PHE A 301 -12.66 12.82 -16.88
C PHE A 301 -13.78 13.87 -16.72
N GLU A 302 -14.66 14.03 -17.70
CA GLU A 302 -15.84 14.90 -17.59
C GLU A 302 -16.73 14.46 -16.42
N THR A 303 -16.96 13.16 -16.29
CA THR A 303 -17.72 12.60 -15.15
C THR A 303 -17.04 12.95 -13.82
N LEU A 304 -15.71 12.81 -13.72
CA LEU A 304 -14.97 13.20 -12.51
C LEU A 304 -15.06 14.69 -12.21
N ARG A 305 -15.03 15.56 -13.23
CA ARG A 305 -15.21 17.01 -13.06
C ARG A 305 -16.56 17.33 -12.44
N LEU A 306 -17.63 16.71 -12.93
CA LEU A 306 -18.97 16.89 -12.38
C LEU A 306 -19.04 16.46 -10.91
N LEU A 307 -18.49 15.29 -10.57
CA LEU A 307 -18.42 14.81 -9.18
C LEU A 307 -17.59 15.75 -8.30
N SER A 308 -16.46 16.24 -8.81
CA SER A 308 -15.60 17.21 -8.10
C SER A 308 -16.34 18.52 -7.81
N GLN A 309 -17.10 19.03 -8.77
CA GLN A 309 -17.94 20.22 -8.60
C GLN A 309 -19.02 19.99 -7.52
N GLU A 310 -19.69 18.85 -7.54
CA GLU A 310 -20.70 18.52 -6.52
C GLU A 310 -20.07 18.44 -5.12
N LEU A 311 -18.93 17.77 -4.98
CA LEU A 311 -18.18 17.71 -3.72
C LEU A 311 -17.79 19.11 -3.23
N SER A 312 -17.39 20.00 -4.13
CA SER A 312 -17.03 21.40 -3.81
C SER A 312 -18.22 22.17 -3.25
N VAL A 313 -19.39 22.09 -3.90
CA VAL A 313 -20.63 22.72 -3.42
C VAL A 313 -21.00 22.22 -2.02
N ARG A 314 -20.92 20.91 -1.79
CA ARG A 314 -21.23 20.30 -0.49
C ARG A 314 -20.24 20.70 0.60
N ALA A 315 -18.94 20.70 0.30
CA ALA A 315 -17.90 21.11 1.24
C ALA A 315 -18.08 22.56 1.68
N ASN A 316 -18.34 23.46 0.73
CA ASN A 316 -18.62 24.87 1.00
C ASN A 316 -19.89 25.04 1.84
N GLY A 317 -20.99 24.36 1.49
CA GLY A 317 -22.23 24.40 2.26
C GLY A 317 -22.05 23.96 3.72
N LEU A 318 -21.23 22.93 3.97
CA LEU A 318 -20.89 22.47 5.32
C LEU A 318 -20.00 23.46 6.09
N ARG A 319 -19.08 24.16 5.43
CA ARG A 319 -18.28 25.24 6.04
C ARG A 319 -19.15 26.39 6.51
N PHE A 320 -20.07 26.86 5.66
CA PHE A 320 -20.99 27.95 6.01
C PHE A 320 -21.89 27.60 7.21
N ARG A 321 -22.40 26.36 7.28
CA ARG A 321 -23.20 25.90 8.43
C ARG A 321 -22.42 25.76 9.73
N LYS A 322 -21.09 25.60 9.68
CA LYS A 322 -20.23 25.55 10.88
C LYS A 322 -19.80 26.93 11.36
N ALA A 323 -19.85 27.93 10.49
CA ALA A 323 -19.46 29.32 10.79
C ALA A 323 -20.62 30.21 11.26
N ALA A 324 -21.87 29.73 11.12
CA ALA A 324 -23.09 30.36 11.61
C ALA A 324 -23.50 29.77 12.98
#